data_AF-A0A2U3Z5Q0-F1
#
_entry.id   AF-A0A2U3Z5Q0-F1
#
_cell.length_a   1.000
_cell.length_b   1.000
_cell.length_c   1.000
_cell.angle_alpha   90.00
_cell.angle_beta   90.00
_cell.angle_gamma   90.00
#
_symmetry.space_group_name_H-M   'P 1'
#
loop_
_entity.id
_entity.type
_entity.pdbx_description
1 polymer ?
#
loop_
_entity_poly.entity_id
_entity_poly.type
_entity_poly.pdbx_seq_one_letter_code
_entity_poly.pdbx_strand_id
1 'polypeptide(L)'
;IACLVPVDQFQLYQRLKFEREVHLDPYRTWCPVADCQTVCPVASSDPGQPVQVECPSCHLKFCSCCKDAWHAEVSCRDGQPIVLPTEHGALFGTDAEAPIKQCPVCRVYIERNEGCAQMMCKNCKHTFCWYCLQNLDDPLCTPGVHLSLFEKHGPMAELTEEGLWHHLLEKEGSSKVN
;
A
#
# COMPACT_ATOMS: atom_id res chain seq x y z
N ILE A 1 30.06 -5.36 14.49
CA ILE A 1 29.61 -5.44 13.07
C ILE A 1 30.48 -4.58 12.17
N ALA A 2 30.70 -3.29 12.48
CA ALA A 2 31.53 -2.39 11.65
C ALA A 2 32.98 -2.89 11.39
N CYS A 3 33.58 -3.66 12.29
CA CYS A 3 34.94 -4.20 12.11
C CYS A 3 34.99 -5.55 11.37
N LEU A 4 33.85 -6.13 10.99
CA LEU A 4 33.76 -7.46 10.36
C LEU A 4 33.53 -7.40 8.85
N VAL A 5 33.32 -6.20 8.31
CA VAL A 5 32.89 -5.96 6.94
C VAL A 5 33.66 -4.75 6.40
N PRO A 6 34.04 -4.70 5.11
CA PRO A 6 34.65 -3.51 4.50
C PRO A 6 33.82 -2.24 4.72
N VAL A 7 34.50 -1.11 4.87
CA VAL A 7 33.87 0.19 5.18
C VAL A 7 32.76 0.53 4.18
N ASP A 8 33.00 0.33 2.88
CA ASP A 8 32.05 0.64 1.82
C ASP A 8 30.76 -0.18 1.93
N GLN A 9 30.87 -1.45 2.30
CA GLN A 9 29.71 -2.33 2.51
C GLN A 9 28.94 -1.94 3.77
N PHE A 10 29.64 -1.52 4.83
CA PHE A 10 28.99 -1.02 6.04
C PHE A 10 28.22 0.29 5.76
N GLN A 11 28.81 1.21 5.00
CA GLN A 11 28.17 2.45 4.57
C GLN A 11 26.95 2.18 3.68
N LEU A 12 27.06 1.24 2.73
CA LEU A 12 25.94 0.81 1.90
C LEU A 12 24.80 0.25 2.77
N TYR A 13 25.13 -0.62 3.73
CA TYR A 13 24.15 -1.15 4.69
C TYR A 13 23.45 -0.04 5.47
N GLN A 14 24.21 0.94 5.99
CA GLN A 14 23.63 2.07 6.73
C GLN A 14 22.68 2.88 5.85
N ARG A 15 23.05 3.16 4.60
CA ARG A 15 22.20 3.88 3.65
C ARG A 15 20.91 3.12 3.36
N LEU A 16 21.00 1.84 2.98
CA LEU A 16 19.84 1.01 2.68
C LEU A 16 18.92 0.83 3.90
N LYS A 17 19.51 0.71 5.10
CA LYS A 17 18.76 0.66 6.35
C LYS A 17 17.97 1.95 6.57
N PHE A 18 18.60 3.11 6.38
CA PHE A 18 17.96 4.40 6.53
C PHE A 18 16.87 4.63 5.47
N GLU A 19 17.13 4.30 4.21
CA GLU A 19 16.12 4.35 3.13
C GLU A 19 14.88 3.53 3.48
N ARG A 20 15.08 2.32 4.01
CA ARG A 20 13.99 1.46 4.48
C ARG A 20 13.26 2.08 5.67
N GLU A 21 13.97 2.63 6.65
CA GLU A 21 13.35 3.30 7.81
C GLU A 21 12.44 4.46 7.36
N VAL A 22 12.92 5.30 6.43
CA VAL A 22 12.13 6.40 5.86
C VAL A 22 10.93 5.87 5.07
N HIS A 23 11.08 4.80 4.28
CA HIS A 23 10.00 4.22 3.49
C HIS A 23 8.90 3.58 4.35
N LEU A 24 9.24 3.12 5.56
CA LEU A 24 8.28 2.50 6.49
C LEU A 24 7.62 3.51 7.43
N ASP A 25 8.16 4.73 7.54
CA ASP A 25 7.62 5.78 8.40
C ASP A 25 6.55 6.59 7.63
N PRO A 26 5.26 6.50 7.99
CA PRO A 26 4.18 7.23 7.31
C PRO A 26 4.29 8.75 7.45
N TYR A 27 5.09 9.24 8.41
CA TYR A 27 5.32 10.66 8.66
C TYR A 27 6.56 11.21 7.97
N ARG A 28 7.23 10.41 7.12
CA ARG A 28 8.42 10.82 6.40
C ARG A 28 8.33 10.43 4.94
N THR A 29 9.00 11.21 4.10
CA THR A 29 9.04 10.88 2.68
C THR A 29 10.21 11.50 1.95
N TRP A 30 10.72 10.82 0.92
CA TRP A 30 11.79 11.36 0.10
C TRP A 30 11.28 12.44 -0.85
N CYS A 31 12.08 13.51 -0.99
CA CYS A 31 11.92 14.49 -2.07
C CYS A 31 12.07 13.77 -3.43
N PRO A 32 11.16 13.98 -4.40
CA PRO A 32 11.23 13.31 -5.69
C PRO A 32 12.31 13.85 -6.63
N VAL A 33 12.97 14.95 -6.28
CA VAL A 33 14.09 15.50 -7.06
C VAL A 33 15.33 14.62 -6.84
N ALA A 34 15.82 14.00 -7.91
CA ALA A 34 16.90 13.00 -7.88
C ALA A 34 18.15 13.43 -7.09
N ASP A 35 18.55 14.69 -7.21
CA ASP A 35 19.77 15.22 -6.56
C ASP A 35 19.50 15.84 -5.18
N CYS A 36 18.24 15.97 -4.75
CA CYS A 36 17.91 16.62 -3.49
C CYS A 36 18.11 15.70 -2.28
N GLN A 37 17.76 14.40 -2.42
CA GLN A 37 17.91 13.36 -1.38
C GLN A 37 17.49 13.82 0.03
N THR A 38 16.47 14.67 0.12
CA THR A 38 16.03 15.24 1.40
C THR A 38 14.82 14.46 1.89
N VAL A 39 14.87 14.01 3.14
CA VAL A 39 13.72 13.42 3.82
C VAL A 39 12.85 14.56 4.35
N CYS A 40 11.61 14.60 3.89
CA CYS A 40 10.62 15.62 4.21
C CYS A 40 9.62 15.07 5.24
N PRO A 41 9.19 15.87 6.23
CA PRO A 41 8.13 15.48 7.15
C PRO A 41 6.77 15.48 6.43
N VAL A 42 5.90 14.54 6.80
CA VAL A 42 4.53 14.42 6.30
C VAL A 42 3.57 14.69 7.45
N ALA A 43 2.77 15.75 7.33
CA ALA A 43 1.77 16.14 8.32
C ALA A 43 0.40 15.54 7.97
N SER A 44 0.18 14.27 8.28
CA SER A 44 -1.10 13.57 8.05
C SER A 44 -1.65 12.97 9.35
N SER A 45 -2.95 13.09 9.57
CA SER A 45 -3.65 12.42 10.69
C SER A 45 -3.96 10.95 10.40
N ASP A 46 -3.98 10.55 9.14
CA ASP A 46 -4.28 9.19 8.68
C ASP A 46 -3.21 8.70 7.69
N PRO A 47 -2.50 7.58 7.97
CA PRO A 47 -1.51 7.01 7.06
C PRO A 47 -2.10 6.65 5.68
N GLY A 48 -1.48 7.16 4.61
CA GLY A 48 -1.87 6.85 3.23
C GLY A 48 -2.73 7.91 2.54
N GLN A 49 -3.26 8.89 3.29
CA GLN A 49 -3.98 10.02 2.70
C GLN A 49 -2.99 10.99 1.99
N PRO A 50 -3.28 11.42 0.74
CA PRO A 50 -2.48 12.43 0.07
C PRO A 50 -2.52 13.77 0.81
N VAL A 51 -1.33 14.30 1.10
CA VAL A 51 -1.14 15.63 1.71
C VAL A 51 -0.05 16.39 0.97
N GLN A 52 -0.11 17.72 1.04
CA GLN A 52 0.92 18.57 0.47
C GLN A 52 2.19 18.48 1.31
N VAL A 53 3.33 18.21 0.66
CA VAL A 53 4.64 18.24 1.28
C VAL A 53 5.47 19.31 0.61
N GLU A 54 6.16 20.13 1.39
CA GLU A 54 7.16 21.08 0.90
C GLU A 54 8.55 20.61 1.31
N CYS A 55 9.45 20.46 0.34
CA CYS A 55 10.82 20.08 0.62
C CYS A 55 11.60 21.23 1.27
N PRO A 56 12.26 21.04 2.44
CA PRO A 56 12.98 22.12 3.11
C PRO A 56 14.28 22.53 2.39
N SER A 57 14.80 21.69 1.48
CA SER A 57 16.06 21.95 0.77
C SER A 57 15.87 22.61 -0.59
N CYS A 58 14.86 22.18 -1.36
CA CYS A 58 14.61 22.67 -2.72
C CYS A 58 13.27 23.39 -2.90
N HIS A 59 12.45 23.49 -1.84
CA HIS A 59 11.14 24.15 -1.82
C HIS A 59 10.10 23.59 -2.82
N LEU A 60 10.36 22.42 -3.42
CA LEU A 60 9.39 21.74 -4.25
C LEU A 60 8.17 21.34 -3.40
N LYS A 61 6.98 21.68 -3.91
CA LYS A 61 5.69 21.27 -3.34
C LYS A 61 5.14 20.08 -4.12
N PHE A 62 5.00 18.96 -3.47
CA PHE A 62 4.59 17.70 -4.11
C PHE A 62 3.58 16.93 -3.26
N CYS A 63 2.91 15.99 -3.88
CA CYS A 63 1.98 15.09 -3.22
C CYS A 63 2.73 14.01 -2.43
N SER A 64 2.37 13.83 -1.16
CA SER A 64 2.97 12.82 -0.29
C SER A 64 2.88 11.40 -0.86
N CYS A 65 1.88 11.09 -1.69
CA CYS A 65 1.64 9.71 -2.13
C CYS A 65 1.94 9.39 -3.61
N CYS A 66 1.70 10.29 -4.58
CA CYS A 66 2.11 10.05 -5.99
C CYS A 66 3.44 10.69 -6.38
N LYS A 67 3.98 11.62 -5.58
CA LYS A 67 5.21 12.39 -5.85
C LYS A 67 5.15 13.40 -6.99
N ASP A 68 4.01 13.56 -7.65
CA ASP A 68 3.78 14.64 -8.60
C ASP A 68 3.59 16.00 -7.90
N ALA A 69 3.49 17.07 -8.69
CA ALA A 69 3.11 18.40 -8.18
C ALA A 69 1.82 18.32 -7.37
N TRP A 70 1.76 19.05 -6.26
CA TRP A 70 0.60 19.01 -5.36
C TRP A 70 -0.72 19.30 -6.10
N HIS A 71 -1.72 18.45 -5.88
CA HIS A 71 -3.04 18.54 -6.50
C HIS A 71 -4.13 18.32 -5.43
N ALA A 72 -5.04 19.30 -5.28
CA ALA A 72 -6.08 19.27 -4.26
C ALA A 72 -7.40 18.64 -4.73
N GLU A 73 -7.73 18.79 -6.02
CA GLU A 73 -9.06 18.48 -6.57
C GLU A 73 -9.11 17.18 -7.38
N VAL A 74 -7.95 16.63 -7.72
CA VAL A 74 -7.81 15.42 -8.54
C VAL A 74 -7.29 14.30 -7.65
N SER A 75 -7.84 13.09 -7.78
CA SER A 75 -7.30 11.96 -7.04
C SER A 75 -5.91 11.60 -7.58
N CYS A 76 -5.02 11.11 -6.73
CA CYS A 76 -3.66 10.68 -7.17
C CYS A 76 -3.70 9.62 -8.27
N ARG A 77 -4.83 8.92 -8.39
CA ARG A 77 -5.07 7.81 -9.30
C ARG A 77 -5.39 8.26 -10.71
N ASP A 78 -5.93 9.46 -10.87
CA ASP A 78 -6.28 10.03 -12.19
C ASP A 78 -5.05 10.64 -12.89
N GLY A 79 -3.95 10.86 -12.16
CA GLY A 79 -2.71 11.43 -12.67
C GLY A 79 -1.69 10.42 -13.21
N GLN A 80 -1.86 9.11 -12.93
CA GLN A 80 -0.95 8.06 -13.41
C GLN A 80 -1.67 6.99 -14.22
N PRO A 81 -1.49 6.93 -15.55
CA PRO A 81 -1.84 5.73 -16.29
C PRO A 81 -0.93 4.58 -15.83
N ILE A 82 -1.54 3.50 -15.34
CA ILE A 82 -0.83 2.22 -15.14
C ILE A 82 -0.49 1.70 -16.54
N VAL A 83 0.69 2.02 -17.04
CA VAL A 83 1.19 1.45 -18.30
C VAL A 83 1.84 0.11 -17.97
N LEU A 84 1.08 -0.98 -18.06
CA LEU A 84 1.66 -2.31 -18.10
C LEU A 84 2.20 -2.54 -19.52
N PRO A 85 3.52 -2.74 -19.71
CA PRO A 85 4.06 -3.09 -21.01
C PRO A 85 3.53 -4.48 -21.38
N THR A 86 2.62 -4.55 -22.34
CA THR A 86 2.21 -5.82 -22.94
C THR A 86 2.47 -5.73 -24.43
N GLU A 87 2.91 -6.84 -25.01
CA GLU A 87 3.26 -7.02 -26.42
C GLU A 87 2.16 -6.60 -27.41
N HIS A 88 0.90 -6.47 -26.95
CA HIS A 88 -0.28 -6.21 -27.77
C HIS A 88 -0.94 -4.82 -27.57
N GLY A 89 -0.26 -3.87 -26.91
CA GLY A 89 -0.77 -2.51 -26.70
C GLY A 89 -1.41 -2.29 -25.33
N ALA A 90 -1.56 -1.01 -24.95
CA ALA A 90 -1.95 -0.58 -23.61
C ALA A 90 -3.39 -1.01 -23.27
N LEU A 91 -3.54 -1.85 -22.25
CA LEU A 91 -4.85 -2.18 -21.67
C LEU A 91 -5.16 -1.20 -20.54
N PHE A 92 -6.17 -0.36 -20.76
CA PHE A 92 -6.84 0.40 -19.70
C PHE A 92 -7.76 -0.56 -18.93
N GLY A 93 -7.18 -1.35 -18.02
CA GLY A 93 -7.95 -2.27 -17.18
C GLY A 93 -8.79 -1.51 -16.16
N THR A 94 -10.05 -1.92 -15.97
CA THR A 94 -10.81 -1.53 -14.79
C THR A 94 -10.10 -2.06 -13.55
N ASP A 95 -9.66 -1.14 -12.70
CA ASP A 95 -8.75 -1.42 -11.58
C ASP A 95 -9.20 -2.50 -10.61
N ALA A 96 -10.49 -2.81 -10.51
CA ALA A 96 -11.00 -3.81 -9.56
C ALA A 96 -10.37 -5.22 -9.76
N GLU A 97 -10.08 -5.62 -10.99
CA GLU A 97 -9.54 -6.94 -11.32
C GLU A 97 -8.06 -6.94 -11.72
N ALA A 98 -7.37 -5.80 -11.60
CA ALA A 98 -5.95 -5.73 -11.92
C ALA A 98 -5.18 -6.81 -11.12
N PRO A 99 -4.27 -7.58 -11.75
CA PRO A 99 -3.49 -8.61 -11.06
C PRO A 99 -2.41 -8.02 -10.15
N ILE A 100 -2.07 -6.75 -10.35
CA ILE A 100 -1.04 -6.03 -9.61
C ILE A 100 -1.59 -4.67 -9.18
N LYS A 101 -1.41 -4.31 -7.90
CA LYS A 101 -1.77 -3.01 -7.33
C LYS A 101 -0.69 -2.47 -6.41
N GLN A 102 -0.71 -1.18 -6.13
CA GLN A 102 0.17 -0.57 -5.13
C GLN A 102 -0.43 -0.67 -3.73
N CYS A 103 0.41 -0.94 -2.72
CA CYS A 103 0.03 -0.82 -1.32
C CYS A 103 -0.46 0.62 -1.00
N PRO A 104 -1.61 0.83 -0.35
CA PRO A 104 -2.13 2.18 -0.08
C PRO A 104 -1.19 2.99 0.84
N VAL A 105 -0.47 2.33 1.73
CA VAL A 105 0.48 2.96 2.66
C VAL A 105 1.86 3.17 2.03
N CYS A 106 2.52 2.08 1.60
CA CYS A 106 3.93 2.14 1.20
C CYS A 106 4.18 2.07 -0.31
N ARG A 107 3.12 1.99 -1.12
CA ARG A 107 3.15 2.07 -2.60
C ARG A 107 3.97 1.03 -3.36
N VAL A 108 4.56 0.05 -2.68
CA VAL A 108 5.14 -1.11 -3.36
C VAL A 108 4.06 -1.85 -4.14
N TYR A 109 4.43 -2.34 -5.33
CA TYR A 109 3.56 -3.20 -6.11
C TYR A 109 3.40 -4.55 -5.41
N ILE A 110 2.15 -5.00 -5.33
CA ILE A 110 1.71 -6.24 -4.74
C ILE A 110 0.94 -6.98 -5.82
N GLU A 111 1.29 -8.25 -6.02
CA GLU A 111 0.55 -9.18 -6.88
C GLU A 111 -0.57 -9.84 -6.07
N ARG A 112 -1.74 -10.02 -6.68
CA ARG A 112 -2.88 -10.69 -6.07
C ARG A 112 -2.58 -12.17 -5.84
N ASN A 113 -2.77 -12.65 -4.61
CA ASN A 113 -2.93 -14.07 -4.34
C ASN A 113 -4.42 -14.43 -4.46
N GLU A 114 -4.75 -15.50 -5.17
CA GLU A 114 -6.14 -15.91 -5.43
C GLU A 114 -6.91 -16.15 -4.11
N GLY A 115 -8.23 -15.91 -4.13
CA GLY A 115 -9.17 -16.43 -3.10
C GLY A 115 -9.53 -15.52 -1.91
N CYS A 116 -8.89 -14.37 -1.68
CA CYS A 116 -9.25 -13.45 -0.59
C CYS A 116 -9.21 -11.97 -1.02
N ALA A 117 -10.17 -11.18 -0.56
CA ALA A 117 -10.17 -9.72 -0.77
C ALA A 117 -9.23 -9.00 0.22
N GLN A 118 -9.00 -9.57 1.40
CA GLN A 118 -8.06 -9.03 2.38
C GLN A 118 -6.63 -9.42 2.01
N MET A 119 -5.75 -8.43 1.90
CA MET A 119 -4.35 -8.63 1.57
C MET A 119 -3.45 -7.91 2.56
N MET A 120 -2.28 -8.51 2.82
CA MET A 120 -1.24 -7.95 3.69
C MET A 120 -0.01 -7.58 2.87
N CYS A 121 0.43 -6.33 2.95
CA CYS A 121 1.65 -5.88 2.31
C CYS A 121 2.87 -6.58 2.93
N LYS A 122 3.63 -7.34 2.14
CA LYS A 122 4.84 -8.01 2.63
C LYS A 122 5.92 -7.03 3.11
N ASN A 123 5.92 -5.80 2.59
CA ASN A 123 6.87 -4.74 2.91
C ASN A 123 6.52 -4.02 4.23
N CYS A 124 5.38 -3.35 4.31
CA CYS A 124 4.99 -2.55 5.49
C CYS A 124 4.04 -3.26 6.47
N LYS A 125 3.62 -4.50 6.18
CA LYS A 125 2.68 -5.31 6.98
C LYS A 125 1.26 -4.77 7.09
N HIS A 126 0.96 -3.66 6.42
CA HIS A 126 -0.38 -3.11 6.33
C HIS A 126 -1.36 -4.08 5.66
N THR A 127 -2.50 -4.28 6.30
CA THR A 127 -3.61 -5.11 5.84
C THR A 127 -4.70 -4.22 5.26
N PHE A 128 -5.17 -4.54 4.06
CA PHE A 128 -6.14 -3.74 3.33
C PHE A 128 -7.02 -4.59 2.40
N CYS A 129 -8.17 -4.05 1.99
CA CYS A 129 -9.02 -4.69 1.00
C CYS A 129 -8.50 -4.44 -0.43
N TRP A 130 -8.32 -5.48 -1.22
CA TRP A 130 -7.82 -5.41 -2.60
C TRP A 130 -8.66 -4.53 -3.52
N TYR A 131 -9.99 -4.56 -3.34
CA TYR A 131 -10.92 -3.89 -4.24
C TYR A 131 -11.09 -2.40 -3.91
N CYS A 132 -11.20 -2.05 -2.63
CA CYS A 132 -11.46 -0.68 -2.19
C CYS A 132 -10.25 0.03 -1.56
N LEU A 133 -9.14 -0.68 -1.34
CA LEU A 133 -7.89 -0.20 -0.74
C LEU A 133 -8.05 0.36 0.69
N GLN A 134 -9.17 0.06 1.37
CA GLN A 134 -9.42 0.50 2.74
C GLN A 134 -8.51 -0.22 3.74
N ASN A 135 -8.08 0.53 4.75
CA ASN A 135 -7.28 0.06 5.88
C ASN A 135 -8.07 -0.94 6.73
N LEU A 136 -7.45 -2.09 7.02
CA LEU A 136 -7.99 -3.18 7.84
C LEU A 136 -7.09 -3.52 9.06
N ASP A 137 -6.08 -2.71 9.36
CA ASP A 137 -5.17 -2.94 10.50
C ASP A 137 -5.82 -2.64 11.87
N ASP A 138 -6.96 -1.96 11.90
CA ASP A 138 -7.57 -1.48 13.14
C ASP A 138 -8.47 -2.55 13.79
N PRO A 139 -8.18 -3.02 15.02
CA PRO A 139 -9.09 -3.90 15.78
C PRO A 139 -10.41 -3.21 16.15
N LEU A 140 -10.48 -1.87 16.06
CA LEU A 140 -11.72 -1.09 16.22
C LEU A 140 -12.45 -0.85 14.90
N CYS A 141 -11.99 -1.41 13.79
CA CYS A 141 -12.79 -1.49 12.58
C CYS A 141 -14.09 -2.17 12.96
N THR A 142 -15.14 -1.36 13.15
CA THR A 142 -16.36 -1.83 13.82
C THR A 142 -16.84 -3.09 13.10
N PRO A 143 -17.41 -4.07 13.80
CA PRO A 143 -17.87 -5.30 13.17
C PRO A 143 -18.76 -5.06 11.92
N GLY A 144 -19.43 -3.91 11.84
CA GLY A 144 -20.19 -3.48 10.66
C GLY A 144 -19.37 -3.12 9.41
N VAL A 145 -18.15 -2.58 9.53
CA VAL A 145 -17.28 -2.31 8.37
C VAL A 145 -16.72 -3.62 7.81
N HIS A 146 -16.29 -4.53 8.69
CA HIS A 146 -15.84 -5.87 8.29
C HIS A 146 -16.96 -6.67 7.62
N LEU A 147 -18.18 -6.64 8.19
CA LEU A 147 -19.35 -7.33 7.62
C LEU A 147 -19.79 -6.72 6.27
N SER A 148 -19.81 -5.39 6.14
CA SER A 148 -20.21 -4.75 4.88
C SER A 148 -19.18 -4.93 3.77
N LEU A 149 -17.88 -5.05 4.09
CA LEU A 149 -16.85 -5.45 3.14
C LEU A 149 -16.95 -6.94 2.77
N PHE A 150 -17.21 -7.81 3.76
CA PHE A 150 -17.47 -9.24 3.55
C PHE A 150 -18.65 -9.46 2.58
N GLU A 151 -19.78 -8.80 2.83
CA GLU A 151 -20.98 -8.86 1.97
C GLU A 151 -20.73 -8.34 0.55
N LYS A 152 -19.89 -7.31 0.40
CA LYS A 152 -19.61 -6.68 -0.92
C LYS A 152 -18.53 -7.39 -1.74
N HIS A 153 -17.51 -7.92 -1.08
CA HIS A 153 -16.25 -8.29 -1.72
C HIS A 153 -15.77 -9.72 -1.43
N GLY A 154 -16.52 -10.50 -0.64
CA GLY A 154 -16.23 -11.91 -0.34
C GLY A 154 -15.48 -12.12 0.99
N PRO A 155 -15.09 -13.37 1.31
CA PRO A 155 -14.60 -13.73 2.63
C PRO A 155 -13.32 -12.97 3.02
N MET A 156 -13.31 -12.45 4.25
CA MET A 156 -12.13 -11.90 4.91
C MET A 156 -11.39 -13.05 5.59
N ALA A 157 -10.08 -13.11 5.44
CA ALA A 157 -9.29 -14.13 6.10
C ALA A 157 -9.16 -13.75 7.59
N GLU A 158 -9.61 -14.62 8.50
CA GLU A 158 -9.36 -14.48 9.92
C GLU A 158 -7.99 -15.08 10.27
N LEU A 159 -7.19 -14.35 11.07
CA LEU A 159 -6.04 -14.93 11.75
C LEU A 159 -6.58 -15.73 12.94
N THR A 160 -6.38 -17.03 12.95
CA THR A 160 -6.64 -17.82 14.17
C THR A 160 -5.65 -17.40 15.26
N GLU A 161 -5.94 -17.73 16.53
CA GLU A 161 -5.04 -17.48 17.67
C GLU A 161 -3.63 -18.09 17.50
N GLU A 162 -3.44 -18.95 16.49
CA GLU A 162 -2.18 -19.60 16.12
C GLU A 162 -1.44 -18.92 14.94
N GLY A 163 -1.98 -17.82 14.37
CA GLY A 163 -1.35 -17.07 13.28
C GLY A 163 -1.41 -17.73 11.91
N LEU A 164 -2.32 -18.68 11.70
CA LEU A 164 -2.56 -19.34 10.42
C LEU A 164 -3.81 -18.76 9.73
N TRP A 165 -3.69 -18.48 8.43
CA TRP A 165 -4.82 -18.04 7.60
C TRP A 165 -5.72 -19.23 7.26
N HIS A 166 -6.94 -19.26 7.81
CA HIS A 166 -7.96 -20.23 7.40
C HIS A 166 -8.93 -19.59 6.39
N HIS A 167 -9.10 -20.23 5.23
CA HIS A 167 -10.20 -19.92 4.33
C HIS A 167 -11.50 -20.40 4.97
N LEU A 168 -12.47 -19.50 5.18
CA LEU A 168 -13.87 -19.88 5.45
C LEU A 168 -14.48 -20.40 4.14
N LEU A 169 -14.29 -21.70 3.88
CA LEU A 169 -15.02 -22.40 2.83
C LEU A 169 -16.50 -22.52 3.21
N GLU A 170 -17.32 -21.85 2.40
CA GLU A 170 -18.72 -22.12 2.05
C GLU A 170 -19.68 -22.51 3.18
N LYS A 171 -20.47 -21.52 3.63
CA LYS A 171 -21.87 -21.80 3.95
C LYS A 171 -22.76 -20.84 3.19
N GLU A 172 -23.33 -21.35 2.10
CA GLU A 172 -24.76 -21.31 1.74
C GLU A 172 -24.88 -21.71 0.25
N GLY A 173 -25.68 -22.68 -0.17
CA GLY A 173 -26.71 -23.46 0.50
C GLY A 173 -27.45 -24.36 -0.50
N SER A 174 -28.51 -25.03 -0.04
CA SER A 174 -29.72 -25.20 -0.84
C SER A 174 -30.89 -25.61 0.06
N SER A 175 -31.90 -24.74 0.08
CA SER A 175 -33.20 -24.93 0.70
C SER A 175 -34.10 -25.76 -0.23
N LYS A 176 -34.83 -26.72 0.36
CA LYS A 176 -36.16 -27.28 -0.02
C LYS A 176 -36.48 -27.56 -1.51
N VAL A 177 -36.85 -28.81 -1.82
CA VAL A 177 -38.12 -29.20 -2.50
C VAL A 177 -38.23 -30.74 -2.64
N ASN A 178 -39.41 -31.24 -2.25
CA ASN A 178 -39.97 -32.61 -2.34
C ASN A 178 -39.31 -33.77 -1.55
#